data_AF-A0A7J6N7I2-F1
#
_entry.id   AF-A0A7J6N7I2-F1
#
_cell.length_a   1.000
_cell.length_b   1.000
_cell.length_c   1.000
_cell.angle_alpha   90.00
_cell.angle_beta   90.00
_cell.angle_gamma   90.00
#
_symmetry.space_group_name_H-M   'P 1'
#
loop_
_entity.id
_entity.type
_entity.pdbx_description
1 polymer ?
#
loop_
_entity_poly.entity_id
_entity_poly.type
_entity_poly.pdbx_seq_one_letter_code
_entity_poly.pdbx_strand_id
1 'polypeptide(L)'
;RKPKEKHKFKSSHKYFLDYINKPSRTEDDDDEDDSDIGISGRLPVDPHGEVLIKSPEEMEKLLAKVKAALQEPELSEKDRKNIETLKMVLDLHEHFTGLNRKIQFKPTKFAINAHGVEECTEVQVVAKWGGELTSLGRNQAEQLGRRLRQELFPINSDD
;
A
#
# COMPACT_ATOMS: atom_id res chain seq x y z
N ARG A 1 11.65 -12.11 -14.30
CA ARG A 1 10.90 -11.09 -13.52
C ARG A 1 11.83 -10.57 -12.44
N LYS A 2 11.77 -9.28 -12.07
CA LYS A 2 12.41 -8.85 -10.81
C LYS A 2 11.68 -9.55 -9.65
N PRO A 3 12.38 -10.01 -8.60
CA PRO A 3 11.72 -10.64 -7.47
C PRO A 3 10.76 -9.66 -6.79
N LYS A 4 9.69 -10.19 -6.17
CA LYS A 4 8.79 -9.39 -5.35
C LYS A 4 9.38 -9.25 -3.96
N GLU A 5 9.47 -8.04 -3.47
CA GLU A 5 10.03 -7.74 -2.16
C GLU A 5 8.94 -7.34 -1.17
N LYS A 6 9.22 -7.59 0.10
CA LYS A 6 8.33 -7.22 1.20
C LYS A 6 9.14 -6.85 2.43
N HIS A 7 8.76 -5.77 3.08
CA HIS A 7 9.23 -5.40 4.41
C HIS A 7 8.04 -5.44 5.36
N LYS A 8 8.20 -6.14 6.49
CA LYS A 8 7.17 -6.27 7.51
C LYS A 8 7.78 -5.95 8.87
N PHE A 9 7.12 -5.10 9.63
CA PHE A 9 7.50 -4.79 11.00
C PHE A 9 6.26 -4.45 11.82
N LYS A 10 6.40 -4.55 13.15
CA LYS A 10 5.39 -4.10 14.09
C LYS A 10 5.84 -2.76 14.65
N SER A 11 4.89 -1.87 14.87
CA SER A 11 5.15 -0.56 15.46
C SER A 11 3.95 -0.13 16.29
N SER A 12 4.22 0.53 17.41
CA SER A 12 3.21 1.21 18.24
C SER A 12 3.24 2.72 18.03
N HIS A 13 3.88 3.19 16.96
CA HIS A 13 4.05 4.61 16.72
C HIS A 13 2.71 5.28 16.37
N LYS A 14 2.46 6.43 17.01
CA LYS A 14 1.27 7.26 16.82
C LYS A 14 0.89 7.48 15.34
N TYR A 15 1.83 7.78 14.45
CA TYR A 15 1.53 7.98 13.03
C TYR A 15 0.87 6.79 12.34
N PHE A 16 1.28 5.56 12.67
CA PHE A 16 0.68 4.37 12.09
C PHE A 16 -0.64 4.01 12.77
N LEU A 17 -0.75 4.27 14.08
CA LEU A 17 -1.99 4.11 14.83
C LEU A 17 -3.05 5.11 14.39
N ASP A 18 -2.68 6.34 14.04
CA ASP A 18 -3.61 7.36 13.52
C ASP A 18 -4.31 6.90 12.23
N TYR A 19 -3.65 6.10 11.37
CA TYR A 19 -4.30 5.52 10.20
C TYR A 19 -5.41 4.51 10.53
N ILE A 20 -5.41 3.95 11.74
CA ILE A 20 -6.38 2.95 12.19
C ILE A 20 -7.41 3.59 13.15
N ASN A 21 -6.94 4.33 14.16
CA ASN A 21 -7.74 4.92 15.22
C ASN A 21 -8.43 6.23 14.79
N LYS A 22 -7.90 6.92 13.77
CA LYS A 22 -8.50 8.14 13.20
C LYS A 22 -8.68 7.96 11.69
N PRO A 23 -9.69 7.20 11.25
CA PRO A 23 -10.09 7.28 9.86
C PRO A 23 -10.47 8.73 9.60
N SER A 24 -9.67 9.45 8.82
CA SER A 24 -9.91 10.85 8.48
C SER A 24 -11.27 10.98 7.80
N ARG A 25 -12.28 11.38 8.57
CA ARG A 25 -13.34 12.26 8.10
C ARG A 25 -12.66 13.62 7.87
N THR A 26 -12.31 13.90 6.63
CA THR A 26 -12.16 15.30 6.21
C THR A 26 -13.56 15.87 6.27
N GLU A 27 -13.85 16.61 7.33
CA GLU A 27 -14.85 17.67 7.28
C GLU A 27 -14.22 18.74 6.38
N ASP A 28 -14.60 18.73 5.11
CA ASP A 28 -14.51 19.79 4.10
C ASP A 28 -14.68 19.07 2.74
N ASP A 29 -15.51 19.64 1.87
CA ASP A 29 -15.97 19.16 0.56
C ASP A 29 -17.30 18.37 0.57
N ASP A 30 -18.38 19.15 0.75
CA ASP A 30 -19.59 18.98 -0.07
C ASP A 30 -19.16 19.03 -1.54
N ASP A 31 -19.36 17.95 -2.30
CA ASP A 31 -19.73 18.00 -3.71
C ASP A 31 -20.22 16.61 -4.15
N GLU A 32 -21.47 16.57 -4.58
CA GLU A 32 -22.03 15.51 -5.42
C GLU A 32 -21.18 15.42 -6.69
N ASP A 33 -20.50 14.30 -6.94
CA ASP A 33 -20.46 13.76 -8.29
C ASP A 33 -20.12 12.27 -8.30
N ASP A 34 -21.11 11.51 -8.78
CA ASP A 34 -21.09 10.09 -9.06
C ASP A 34 -20.32 9.87 -10.37
N SER A 35 -19.06 9.45 -10.30
CA SER A 35 -18.44 8.75 -11.43
C SER A 35 -17.41 7.71 -10.99
N ASP A 36 -17.79 6.48 -11.28
CA ASP A 36 -17.10 5.21 -11.11
C ASP A 36 -15.64 5.22 -11.62
N ILE A 37 -14.68 5.43 -10.72
CA ILE A 37 -13.26 5.06 -10.90
C ILE A 37 -12.78 4.31 -9.65
N GLY A 38 -13.10 3.02 -9.56
CA GLY A 38 -12.18 2.01 -9.02
C GLY A 38 -11.68 2.16 -7.58
N ILE A 39 -12.40 2.84 -6.69
CA ILE A 39 -12.15 2.79 -5.23
C ILE A 39 -12.70 1.47 -4.69
N SER A 40 -12.01 0.35 -4.96
CA SER A 40 -12.37 -0.93 -4.32
C SER A 40 -11.93 -0.90 -2.85
N GLY A 41 -12.82 -0.43 -1.98
CA GLY A 41 -12.78 -0.70 -0.54
C GLY A 41 -12.71 0.52 0.37
N ARG A 42 -13.66 1.46 0.25
CA ARG A 42 -14.05 2.33 1.37
C ARG A 42 -15.30 1.74 2.03
N LEU A 43 -15.07 0.84 2.98
CA LEU A 43 -16.00 0.48 4.06
C LEU A 43 -15.33 0.95 5.36
N PRO A 44 -15.89 1.88 6.15
CA PRO A 44 -15.75 1.78 7.60
C PRO A 44 -16.76 0.68 8.04
N VAL A 45 -16.57 -0.21 9.02
CA VAL A 45 -16.50 0.06 10.46
C VAL A 45 -16.10 -1.25 11.18
N ASP A 46 -14.96 -1.86 10.85
CA ASP A 46 -14.39 -2.91 11.71
C ASP A 46 -13.21 -2.27 12.46
N PRO A 47 -13.23 -2.15 13.81
CA PRO A 47 -12.05 -1.71 14.55
C PRO A 47 -10.83 -2.59 14.26
N HIS A 48 -11.03 -3.82 13.77
CA HIS A 48 -9.99 -4.73 13.33
C HIS A 48 -9.65 -4.64 11.83
N GLY A 49 -10.24 -3.68 11.11
CA GLY A 49 -10.10 -3.51 9.68
C GLY A 49 -8.66 -3.21 9.23
N GLU A 50 -8.19 -3.93 8.22
CA GLU A 50 -6.88 -3.69 7.61
C GLU A 50 -6.94 -2.50 6.66
N VAL A 51 -6.03 -1.53 6.81
CA VAL A 51 -5.94 -0.36 5.92
C VAL A 51 -4.92 -0.62 4.82
N LEU A 52 -5.30 -0.41 3.57
CA LEU A 52 -4.42 -0.59 2.41
C LEU A 52 -4.23 0.71 1.67
N ILE A 53 -2.98 1.18 1.61
CA ILE A 53 -2.58 2.31 0.79
C ILE A 53 -2.05 1.79 -0.55
N LYS A 54 -2.59 2.33 -1.63
CA LYS A 54 -2.16 2.05 -3.02
C LYS A 54 -2.03 3.32 -3.85
N SER A 55 -2.80 4.36 -3.52
CA SER A 55 -2.81 5.62 -4.27
C SER A 55 -1.46 6.33 -4.13
N PRO A 56 -0.89 6.89 -5.22
CA PRO A 56 0.34 7.68 -5.15
C PRO A 56 0.23 8.86 -4.18
N GLU A 57 -0.89 9.58 -4.15
CA GLU A 57 -1.09 10.74 -3.26
C GLU A 57 -1.04 10.33 -1.77
N GLU A 58 -1.68 9.22 -1.43
CA GLU A 58 -1.66 8.68 -0.07
C GLU A 58 -0.27 8.17 0.33
N MET A 59 0.49 7.62 -0.63
CA MET A 59 1.88 7.21 -0.41
C MET A 59 2.78 8.40 -0.12
N GLU A 60 2.60 9.53 -0.82
CA GLU A 60 3.32 10.77 -0.55
C GLU A 60 2.94 11.36 0.82
N LYS A 61 1.65 11.37 1.16
CA LYS A 61 1.18 11.75 2.50
C LYS A 61 1.79 10.87 3.60
N LEU A 62 1.89 9.56 3.37
CA LEU A 62 2.56 8.65 4.30
C LEU A 62 4.06 8.94 4.39
N LEU A 63 4.73 9.19 3.27
CA LEU A 63 6.16 9.53 3.24
C LEU A 63 6.44 10.81 4.05
N ALA A 64 5.60 11.83 3.94
CA ALA A 64 5.71 13.03 4.76
C ALA A 64 5.60 12.73 6.26
N LYS A 65 4.62 11.91 6.67
CA LYS A 65 4.47 11.47 8.07
C LYS A 65 5.64 10.63 8.56
N VAL A 66 6.16 9.73 7.73
CA VAL A 66 7.35 8.89 8.04
C VAL A 66 8.60 9.75 8.22
N LYS A 67 8.77 10.81 7.41
CA LYS A 67 9.86 11.78 7.56
C LYS A 67 9.73 12.56 8.87
N ALA A 68 8.52 12.98 9.24
CA ALA A 68 8.25 13.61 10.52
C ALA A 68 8.56 12.67 11.70
N ALA A 69 8.19 11.38 11.59
CA ALA A 69 8.48 10.37 12.61
C ALA A 69 9.97 10.19 12.91
N LEU A 70 10.82 10.29 11.89
CA LEU A 70 12.27 10.17 12.08
C LEU A 70 12.91 11.39 12.76
N GLN A 71 12.20 12.52 12.84
CA GLN A 71 12.65 13.72 13.56
C GLN A 71 12.30 13.66 15.05
N GLU A 72 11.41 12.75 15.47
CA GLU A 72 11.04 12.59 16.88
C GLU A 72 12.14 11.85 17.66
N PRO A 73 12.65 12.40 18.78
CA PRO A 73 13.74 11.81 19.55
C PRO A 73 13.32 10.59 20.40
N GLU A 74 12.02 10.36 20.58
CA GLU A 74 11.44 9.30 21.44
C GLU A 74 11.25 7.94 20.72
N LEU A 75 11.88 7.74 19.55
CA LEU A 75 11.80 6.45 18.86
C LEU A 75 12.79 5.43 19.43
N SER A 76 12.28 4.24 19.73
CA SER A 76 13.13 3.07 19.95
C SER A 76 14.05 2.85 18.74
N GLU A 77 15.32 2.50 18.96
CA GLU A 77 16.29 2.27 17.87
C GLU A 77 15.81 1.24 16.84
N LYS A 78 15.03 0.24 17.28
CA LYS A 78 14.43 -0.78 16.40
C LYS A 78 13.38 -0.16 15.47
N ASP A 79 12.52 0.69 16.02
CA ASP A 79 11.47 1.37 15.25
C ASP A 79 12.07 2.40 14.30
N ARG A 80 13.10 3.14 14.75
CA ARG A 80 13.86 4.07 13.91
C ARG A 80 14.42 3.38 12.67
N LYS A 81 15.06 2.21 12.83
CA LYS A 81 15.61 1.43 11.70
C LYS A 81 14.51 0.94 10.74
N ASN A 82 13.38 0.49 11.26
CA ASN A 82 12.25 0.03 10.42
C ASN A 82 11.61 1.19 9.64
N ILE A 83 11.43 2.34 10.29
CA ILE A 83 10.87 3.56 9.70
C ILE A 83 11.85 4.15 8.68
N GLU A 84 13.15 4.11 8.94
CA GLU A 84 14.20 4.51 7.99
C GLU A 84 14.20 3.60 6.75
N THR A 85 14.04 2.29 6.95
CA THR A 85 13.88 1.33 5.85
C THR A 85 12.63 1.64 5.03
N LEU A 86 11.52 1.95 5.70
CA LEU A 86 10.27 2.36 5.03
C LEU A 86 10.44 3.67 4.25
N LYS A 87 11.14 4.67 4.82
CA LYS A 87 11.50 5.92 4.13
C LYS A 87 12.32 5.64 2.89
N MET A 88 13.38 4.83 2.98
CA MET A 88 14.21 4.49 1.81
C MET A 88 13.39 3.85 0.69
N VAL A 89 12.53 2.89 1.04
CA VAL A 89 11.65 2.21 0.09
C VAL A 89 10.65 3.17 -0.57
N LEU A 90 10.14 4.15 0.18
CA LEU A 90 9.21 5.17 -0.33
C LEU A 90 9.90 6.30 -1.12
N ASP A 91 11.09 6.75 -0.71
CA ASP A 91 11.88 7.81 -1.37
C ASP A 91 12.52 7.31 -2.68
N LEU A 92 12.83 6.01 -2.78
CA LEU A 92 13.28 5.39 -4.03
C LEU A 92 12.08 5.27 -4.97
N HIS A 93 11.73 6.38 -5.61
CA HIS A 93 10.63 6.51 -6.56
C HIS A 93 10.69 5.42 -7.66
N GLU A 94 11.84 4.87 -8.00
CA GLU A 94 11.99 3.76 -8.96
C GLU A 94 11.37 2.43 -8.50
N HIS A 95 11.24 2.19 -7.19
CA HIS A 95 10.64 0.96 -6.62
C HIS A 95 9.13 1.07 -6.42
N PHE A 96 8.67 2.30 -6.23
CA PHE A 96 7.28 2.62 -6.07
C PHE A 96 6.68 3.23 -7.34
N THR A 97 7.30 3.14 -8.52
CA THR A 97 6.67 3.50 -9.81
C THR A 97 6.11 2.26 -10.52
N GLY A 98 4.92 1.79 -10.12
CA GLY A 98 4.26 0.69 -10.81
C GLY A 98 3.00 0.15 -10.14
N LEU A 99 2.31 -0.77 -10.83
CA LEU A 99 0.98 -1.28 -10.47
C LEU A 99 0.95 -2.18 -9.22
N ASN A 100 2.09 -2.70 -8.76
CA ASN A 100 2.16 -3.74 -7.71
C ASN A 100 2.66 -3.25 -6.35
N ARG A 101 2.53 -1.95 -6.08
CA ARG A 101 2.95 -1.32 -4.83
C ARG A 101 1.79 -1.23 -3.83
N LYS A 102 2.00 -1.69 -2.60
CA LYS A 102 1.02 -1.50 -1.52
C LYS A 102 1.67 -1.42 -0.15
N ILE A 103 1.11 -0.58 0.70
CA ILE A 103 1.39 -0.59 2.13
C ILE A 103 0.11 -1.03 2.84
N GLN A 104 0.25 -2.00 3.72
CA GLN A 104 -0.86 -2.62 4.43
C GLN A 104 -0.62 -2.48 5.92
N PHE A 105 -1.54 -1.82 6.61
CA PHE A 105 -1.59 -1.70 8.06
C PHE A 105 -2.54 -2.74 8.60
N LYS A 106 -2.02 -3.65 9.43
CA LYS A 106 -2.82 -4.66 10.11
C LYS A 106 -2.80 -4.37 11.60
N PRO A 107 -3.91 -3.99 12.23
CA PRO A 107 -3.93 -3.86 13.67
C PRO A 107 -3.65 -5.22 14.32
N THR A 108 -2.80 -5.27 15.34
CA THR A 108 -2.44 -6.52 16.04
C THR A 108 -2.85 -6.54 17.49
N LYS A 109 -2.88 -5.38 18.16
CA LYS A 109 -3.31 -5.28 19.55
C LYS A 109 -4.22 -4.09 19.75
N PHE A 110 -5.24 -4.29 20.57
CA PHE A 110 -6.19 -3.29 21.00
C PHE A 110 -6.14 -3.15 22.52
N ALA A 111 -6.33 -1.95 23.02
CA ALA A 111 -6.50 -1.67 24.43
C ALA A 111 -7.68 -0.72 24.61
N ILE A 112 -8.40 -0.89 25.72
CA ILE A 112 -9.49 0.01 26.09
C ILE A 112 -8.86 1.21 26.78
N ASN A 113 -9.05 2.39 26.20
CA ASN A 113 -8.61 3.64 26.79
C ASN A 113 -9.47 4.03 28.00
N ALA A 114 -9.02 5.03 28.77
CA ALA A 114 -9.71 5.52 29.96
C ALA A 114 -11.18 5.97 29.71
N HIS A 115 -11.55 6.21 28.46
CA HIS A 115 -12.89 6.59 28.03
C HIS A 115 -13.78 5.40 27.61
N GLY A 116 -13.31 4.15 27.78
CA GLY A 116 -14.06 2.96 27.37
C GLY A 116 -14.05 2.68 25.87
N VAL A 117 -13.24 3.41 25.10
CA VAL A 117 -13.09 3.23 23.65
C VAL A 117 -11.93 2.27 23.36
N GLU A 118 -12.16 1.29 22.51
CA GLU A 118 -11.14 0.35 22.05
C GLU A 118 -10.23 1.03 21.01
N GLU A 119 -8.96 1.22 21.35
CA GLU A 119 -7.96 1.81 20.46
C GLU A 119 -6.86 0.80 20.12
N CYS A 120 -6.40 0.83 18.88
CA CYS A 120 -5.24 0.04 18.45
C CYS A 120 -3.98 0.57 19.13
N THR A 121 -3.21 -0.31 19.76
CA THR A 121 -1.94 -0.01 20.45
C THR A 121 -0.72 -0.55 19.70
N GLU A 122 -0.91 -1.51 18.80
CA GLU A 122 0.16 -2.09 17.99
C GLU A 122 -0.38 -2.39 16.59
N VAL A 123 0.36 -1.94 15.58
CA VAL A 123 0.05 -2.19 14.18
C VAL A 123 1.24 -2.87 13.49
N GLN A 124 0.93 -3.86 12.66
CA GLN A 124 1.88 -4.46 11.75
C GLN A 124 1.82 -3.75 10.40
N VAL A 125 2.92 -3.11 10.03
CA VAL A 125 3.12 -2.45 8.74
C VAL A 125 3.72 -3.45 7.76
N VAL A 126 3.13 -3.58 6.59
CA VAL A 126 3.61 -4.45 5.50
C VAL A 126 3.72 -3.64 4.22
N ALA A 127 4.94 -3.29 3.83
CA ALA A 127 5.25 -2.69 2.54
C ALA A 127 5.59 -3.79 1.53
N LYS A 128 4.96 -3.77 0.34
CA LYS A 128 5.25 -4.68 -0.77
C LYS A 128 5.52 -3.88 -2.04
N TRP A 129 6.62 -4.20 -2.72
CA TRP A 129 7.03 -3.55 -3.95
C TRP A 129 7.73 -4.53 -4.89
N GLY A 130 8.03 -4.06 -6.11
CA GLY A 130 8.68 -4.87 -7.14
C GLY A 130 7.77 -5.94 -7.75
N GLY A 131 8.38 -7.00 -8.30
CA GLY A 131 7.66 -8.04 -9.04
C GLY A 131 7.22 -7.63 -10.45
N GLU A 132 7.72 -6.52 -10.97
CA GLU A 132 7.35 -6.04 -12.29
C GLU A 132 7.86 -6.94 -13.41
N LEU A 133 7.06 -6.99 -14.47
CA LEU A 133 7.42 -7.73 -15.66
C LEU A 133 8.57 -7.00 -16.34
N THR A 134 9.69 -7.71 -16.52
CA THR A 134 10.83 -7.18 -17.27
C THR A 134 10.40 -6.95 -18.73
N SER A 135 11.04 -6.01 -19.42
CA SER A 135 10.81 -5.78 -20.86
C SER A 135 10.88 -7.07 -21.68
N LEU A 136 11.89 -7.90 -21.38
CA LEU A 136 12.02 -9.25 -21.94
C LEU A 136 10.81 -10.14 -21.66
N GLY A 137 10.30 -10.15 -20.42
CA GLY A 137 9.14 -10.95 -20.03
C GLY A 137 7.85 -10.48 -20.71
N ARG A 138 7.71 -9.18 -20.96
CA ARG A 138 6.59 -8.61 -21.72
C ARG A 138 6.63 -9.10 -23.17
N ASN A 139 7.79 -9.00 -23.83
CA ASN A 139 7.96 -9.46 -25.21
C ASN A 139 7.73 -10.96 -25.35
N GLN A 140 8.24 -11.77 -24.41
CA GLN A 140 8.01 -13.22 -24.41
C GLN A 140 6.53 -13.57 -24.29
N ALA A 141 5.80 -12.93 -23.36
CA ALA A 141 4.38 -13.15 -23.19
C ALA A 141 3.57 -12.74 -24.43
N GLU A 142 3.94 -11.62 -25.05
CA GLU A 142 3.29 -11.14 -26.27
C GLU A 142 3.52 -12.09 -27.46
N GLN A 143 4.77 -12.51 -27.69
CA GLN A 143 5.11 -13.44 -28.76
C GLN A 143 4.39 -14.78 -28.58
N LEU A 144 4.35 -15.31 -27.36
CA LEU A 144 3.62 -16.53 -27.05
C LEU A 144 2.12 -16.36 -27.32
N GLY A 145 1.52 -15.26 -26.90
CA GLY A 145 0.11 -14.96 -27.15
C GLY A 145 -0.22 -14.80 -28.63
N ARG A 146 0.67 -14.16 -29.42
CA ARG A 146 0.53 -14.06 -30.87
C ARG A 146 0.56 -15.44 -31.53
N ARG A 147 1.55 -16.27 -31.17
CA ARG A 147 1.67 -17.65 -31.68
C ARG A 147 0.43 -18.49 -31.35
N LEU A 148 -0.01 -18.46 -30.09
CA LEU A 148 -1.16 -19.24 -29.64
C LEU A 148 -2.46 -18.82 -30.34
N ARG A 149 -2.65 -17.51 -30.59
CA ARG A 149 -3.77 -17.04 -31.41
C ARG A 149 -3.73 -17.55 -32.84
N GLN A 150 -2.55 -17.55 -33.47
CA GLN A 150 -2.38 -18.04 -34.84
C GLN A 150 -2.60 -19.56 -34.95
N GLU A 151 -2.23 -20.32 -33.92
CA GLU A 151 -2.39 -21.78 -33.89
C GLU A 151 -3.83 -22.20 -33.60
N LEU A 152 -4.53 -21.51 -32.68
CA LEU A 152 -5.89 -21.85 -32.29
C LEU A 152 -6.96 -21.26 -33.22
N PHE A 153 -6.68 -20.13 -33.86
CA PHE A 153 -7.56 -19.47 -34.81
C PHE A 153 -6.78 -19.17 -36.09
N PRO A 154 -6.39 -20.21 -36.85
CA PRO A 154 -5.82 -19.99 -38.16
C PRO A 154 -6.84 -19.21 -38.99
N ILE A 155 -6.41 -18.07 -39.54
CA ILE A 155 -7.21 -17.38 -40.55
C ILE A 155 -7.21 -18.31 -41.75
N ASN A 156 -8.26 -19.12 -41.88
CA ASN A 156 -8.50 -19.84 -43.12
C ASN A 156 -8.74 -18.78 -44.19
N SER A 157 -7.74 -18.54 -45.01
CA SER A 157 -7.79 -17.63 -46.15
C SER A 157 -8.54 -18.32 -47.29
N ASP A 158 -9.79 -18.71 -47.06
CA ASP A 158 -10.69 -19.24 -48.08
C ASP A 158 -12.08 -18.62 -47.86
N ASP A 159 -12.23 -17.40 -48.36
CA ASP A 159 -13.48 -16.78 -48.86
C ASP A 159 -13.12 -15.97 -50.12
#